data_AF-A0A0R1X9R4-F1
#
_entry.id   AF-A0A0R1X9R4-F1
#
_cell.length_a   1.000
_cell.length_b   1.000
_cell.length_c   1.000
_cell.angle_alpha   90.00
_cell.angle_beta   90.00
_cell.angle_gamma   90.00
#
_symmetry.space_group_name_H-M   'P 1'
#
loop_
_entity.id
_entity.type
_entity.pdbx_description
1 polymer ?
#
loop_
_entity_poly.entity_id
_entity_poly.type
_entity_poly.pdbx_seq_one_letter_code
_entity_poly.pdbx_strand_id
1 'polypeptide(L)' 'METRIFFNPGDSIANIHDYNEAVRKGQIFKKERHSDDLVIAKGPNDEEYAIFYAKDALPANHQKSKPYDVKNKL' A
#
# COMPACT_ATOMS: atom_id res chain seq x y z
N MET A 1 7.07 -3.21 -16.11
CA MET A 1 7.96 -3.38 -14.95
C MET A 1 7.08 -3.53 -13.72
N GLU A 2 6.96 -4.73 -13.16
CA GLU A 2 6.24 -4.93 -11.89
C GLU A 2 7.11 -4.38 -10.77
N THR A 3 6.75 -3.22 -10.22
CA THR A 3 7.48 -2.65 -9.08
C THR A 3 7.02 -3.38 -7.83
N ARG A 4 7.60 -4.55 -7.56
CA ARG A 4 7.37 -5.26 -6.29
C ARG A 4 8.05 -4.52 -5.17
N ILE A 5 7.27 -4.17 -4.17
CA ILE A 5 7.72 -3.53 -2.94
C ILE A 5 7.31 -4.43 -1.77
N PHE A 6 8.01 -4.35 -0.67
CA PHE A 6 7.73 -5.21 0.48
C PHE A 6 7.21 -4.36 1.62
N PHE A 7 6.10 -4.77 2.21
CA PHE A 7 5.49 -4.12 3.36
C PHE A 7 5.15 -5.16 4.42
N ASN A 8 5.11 -4.74 5.67
CA ASN A 8 4.48 -5.54 6.71
C ASN A 8 2.95 -5.32 6.63
N PRO A 9 2.13 -6.37 6.45
CA PRO A 9 0.68 -6.24 6.34
C PRO A 9 0.03 -5.54 7.55
N GLY A 10 0.63 -5.67 8.75
CA GLY A 10 0.13 -5.01 9.96
C GLY A 10 0.23 -3.48 9.93
N ASP A 11 1.05 -2.93 9.03
CA ASP A 11 1.26 -1.48 8.90
C ASP A 11 0.34 -0.86 7.84
N SER A 12 -0.58 -1.64 7.24
CA SER A 12 -1.56 -1.12 6.28
C SER A 12 -2.49 -0.12 6.97
N ILE A 13 -2.67 1.05 6.35
CA ILE A 13 -3.64 2.08 6.79
C ILE A 13 -5.07 1.58 6.57
N ALA A 14 -5.31 0.88 5.46
CA ALA A 14 -6.59 0.31 5.10
C ALA A 14 -6.41 -0.86 4.13
N ASN A 15 -7.33 -1.83 4.18
CA ASN A 15 -7.49 -2.89 3.20
C ASN A 15 -8.88 -2.75 2.56
N ILE A 16 -8.92 -2.79 1.22
CA ILE A 16 -10.07 -2.38 0.41
C ILE A 16 -10.17 -3.29 -0.81
N HIS A 17 -11.34 -3.88 -1.07
CA HIS A 17 -11.51 -4.78 -2.22
C HIS A 17 -11.52 -4.06 -3.57
N ASP A 18 -12.09 -2.86 -3.66
CA ASP A 18 -12.20 -2.10 -4.90
C ASP A 18 -11.07 -1.09 -5.07
N TYR A 19 -10.49 -1.05 -6.27
CA TYR A 19 -9.37 -0.16 -6.59
C TYR A 19 -9.77 1.32 -6.54
N ASN A 20 -10.93 1.68 -7.08
CA ASN A 20 -11.36 3.07 -7.13
C ASN A 20 -11.69 3.57 -5.71
N GLU A 21 -12.26 2.71 -4.87
CA GLU A 21 -12.43 3.00 -3.46
C GLU A 21 -11.09 3.22 -2.75
N ALA A 22 -10.08 2.39 -3.03
CA ALA A 22 -8.73 2.57 -2.49
C ALA A 22 -8.10 3.90 -2.90
N VAL A 23 -8.22 4.29 -4.17
CA VAL A 23 -7.76 5.59 -4.67
C VAL A 23 -8.46 6.74 -3.94
N ARG A 24 -9.80 6.69 -3.86
CA ARG A 24 -10.58 7.74 -3.22
C ARG A 24 -10.23 7.89 -1.74
N LYS A 25 -10.17 6.78 -0.99
CA LYS A 25 -9.80 6.78 0.43
C LYS A 25 -8.37 7.26 0.64
N GLY A 26 -7.42 6.81 -0.18
CA GLY A 26 -6.03 7.27 -0.12
C GLY A 26 -5.88 8.77 -0.35
N GLN A 27 -6.60 9.34 -1.32
CA GLN A 27 -6.57 10.78 -1.58
C GLN A 27 -7.17 11.60 -0.44
N ILE A 28 -8.29 11.14 0.14
CA ILE A 28 -8.88 11.78 1.33
C ILE A 28 -7.88 11.76 2.48
N PHE A 29 -7.28 10.60 2.75
CA PHE A 29 -6.32 10.44 3.83
C PHE A 29 -5.08 11.33 3.65
N LYS A 30 -4.50 11.38 2.44
CA LYS A 30 -3.35 12.26 2.13
C LYS A 30 -3.70 13.73 2.36
N LYS A 31 -4.91 14.16 1.94
CA LYS A 31 -5.39 15.53 2.13
C LYS A 31 -5.60 15.90 3.60
N GLU A 32 -6.21 15.02 4.39
CA GLU A 32 -6.53 15.29 5.79
C GLU A 32 -5.30 15.30 6.70
N ARG A 33 -4.30 14.47 6.40
CA ARG A 33 -3.11 14.31 7.26
C ARG A 33 -1.93 15.19 6.84
N HIS A 34 -1.98 15.86 5.68
CA HIS A 34 -0.82 16.55 5.08
C HIS A 34 0.45 15.67 5.11
N SER A 35 0.25 14.36 4.92
CA SER A 35 1.26 13.35 5.21
C SER A 35 2.15 13.03 4.01
N ASP A 36 3.20 12.28 4.33
CA ASP A 36 4.09 11.57 3.42
C ASP A 36 3.34 10.82 2.30
N ASP A 37 4.05 10.53 1.22
CA ASP A 37 3.52 9.82 0.06
C ASP A 37 2.91 8.46 0.43
N LEU A 38 1.79 8.14 -0.21
CA LEU A 38 1.07 6.89 0.01
C LEU A 38 1.24 5.97 -1.19
N VAL A 39 1.15 4.68 -0.93
CA VAL A 39 1.19 3.64 -1.96
C VAL A 39 -0.05 2.78 -1.82
N ILE A 40 -0.78 2.62 -2.93
CA ILE A 40 -1.80 1.59 -3.07
C ILE A 40 -1.14 0.38 -3.69
N ALA A 41 -1.16 -0.72 -2.96
CA ALA A 41 -0.50 -1.95 -3.36
C ALA A 41 -1.46 -3.13 -3.23
N LYS A 42 -1.31 -4.12 -4.10
CA LYS A 42 -2.13 -5.34 -4.08
C LYS A 42 -1.28 -6.51 -3.60
N GLY A 43 -1.78 -7.24 -2.61
CA GLY A 43 -1.12 -8.43 -2.09
C GLY A 43 -1.13 -9.57 -3.12
N PRO A 44 -0.31 -10.62 -2.89
CA PRO A 44 -0.32 -11.81 -3.74
C PRO A 44 -1.68 -12.53 -3.64
N ASN A 45 -2.07 -13.26 -4.68
CA ASN A 45 -3.30 -14.09 -4.72
C ASN A 45 -4.63 -13.32 -4.68
N ASP A 46 -4.70 -12.18 -5.36
CA ASP A 46 -5.94 -11.40 -5.51
C ASP A 46 -6.49 -10.84 -4.18
N GLU A 47 -5.60 -10.67 -3.19
CA GLU A 47 -5.88 -10.00 -1.92
C GLU A 47 -6.39 -8.56 -2.13
N GLU A 48 -7.01 -8.01 -1.09
CA GLU A 48 -7.44 -6.62 -1.02
C GLU A 48 -6.31 -5.63 -1.38
N TYR A 49 -6.69 -4.48 -1.92
CA TYR A 49 -5.81 -3.34 -2.05
C TYR A 49 -5.50 -2.79 -0.66
N ALA A 50 -4.22 -2.73 -0.33
CA ALA A 50 -3.73 -2.16 0.90
C ALA A 50 -3.13 -0.77 0.62
N ILE A 51 -3.38 0.17 1.53
CA ILE A 51 -2.75 1.50 1.51
C ILE A 51 -1.64 1.53 2.55
N PHE A 52 -0.42 1.89 2.14
CA PHE A 52 0.73 2.05 3.02
C PHE A 52 1.35 3.43 2.87
N TYR A 53 2.15 3.88 3.84
CA TYR A 53 3.10 4.96 3.58
C TYR A 53 4.27 4.43 2.76
N ALA A 54 4.72 5.21 1.79
CA ALA A 54 5.85 4.83 0.93
C ALA A 54 7.15 4.60 1.74
N LYS A 55 7.33 5.35 2.83
CA LYS A 55 8.50 5.26 3.72
C LYS A 55 8.57 3.98 4.55
N ASP A 56 7.44 3.28 4.73
CA ASP A 56 7.35 2.05 5.54
C ASP A 56 7.74 0.80 4.72
N ALA A 57 8.25 1.00 3.50
CA ALA A 57 8.76 -0.08 2.67
C ALA A 57 9.94 -0.78 3.37
N LEU A 58 9.83 -2.10 3.44
CA LEU A 58 10.81 -2.97 4.07
C LEU A 58 11.71 -3.64 3.02
N PRO A 59 12.91 -4.10 3.40
CA PRO A 59 13.72 -4.94 2.52
C PRO A 59 13.11 -6.34 2.43
N ALA A 60 13.31 -7.00 1.28
CA ALA A 60 12.72 -8.31 0.98
C ALA A 60 13.10 -9.45 1.95
N ASN A 61 14.23 -9.31 2.66
CA ASN A 61 14.71 -10.29 3.64
C ASN A 61 14.14 -10.08 5.05
N HIS A 62 13.29 -9.07 5.26
CA HIS A 62 12.69 -8.82 6.55
C HIS A 62 11.61 -9.86 6.86
N GLN A 63 11.69 -10.51 8.04
CA GLN A 63 10.85 -11.67 8.41
C GLN A 63 9.34 -11.39 8.34
N LYS A 64 8.93 -10.15 8.60
CA LYS A 64 7.52 -9.72 8.58
C LYS A 64 7.07 -9.10 7.25
N SER A 65 7.98 -8.95 6.30
CA SER A 65 7.64 -8.30 5.04
C SER A 65 6.97 -9.29 4.08
N LYS A 66 5.95 -8.82 3.39
CA LYS A 66 5.29 -9.53 2.29
C LYS A 66 5.44 -8.72 1.00
N PRO A 67 5.57 -9.39 -0.15
CA PRO A 67 5.61 -8.71 -1.44
C PRO A 67 4.23 -8.13 -1.77
N TYR A 68 4.21 -6.92 -2.31
CA TYR A 68 3.03 -6.27 -2.87
C TYR A 68 3.36 -5.70 -4.24
N ASP A 69 2.38 -5.73 -5.15
CA ASP A 69 2.47 -5.03 -6.43
C ASP A 69 1.92 -3.62 -6.28
N VAL A 70 2.78 -2.62 -6.48
CA VAL A 70 2.35 -1.22 -6.48
C VAL A 70 1.42 -0.96 -7.66
N LYS A 71 0.20 -0.49 -7.36
CA LYS A 71 -0.80 -0.12 -8.37
C LYS A 71 -0.89 1.39 -8.54
N ASN A 72 -0.69 2.15 -7.47
CA ASN A 72 -0.66 3.61 -7.54
C ASN A 72 0.21 4.21 -6.45
N LYS A 73 0.77 5.40 -6.71
CA LYS A 73 1.45 6.25 -5.72
C LYS A 73 0.70 7.57 -5.67
N LEU A 74 0.27 7.97 -4.48
CA LEU A 74 -0.56 9.16 -4.27
C LEU A 74 0.24 10.28 -3.63
#